data_AF-A0A955P3C0-F1
#
_entry.id   AF-A0A955P3C0-F1
#
_cell.length_a   1.000
_cell.length_b   1.000
_cell.length_c   1.000
_cell.angle_alpha   90.00
_cell.angle_beta   90.00
_cell.angle_gamma   90.00
#
_symmetry.space_group_name_H-M   'P 1'
#
loop_
_entity.id
_entity.type
_entity.pdbx_description
1 polymer ?
#
loop_
_entity_poly.entity_id
_entity_poly.type
_entity_poly.pdbx_seq_one_letter_code
_entity_poly.pdbx_strand_id
1 'polypeptide(L)'
;LTYNEHQTLNLRDQGFPADQRATNALIADGNTVYGVTSGDNCHVFRMDPESMEVTNLATIDGPNTVMKGFVRSGDTLYVATMLSRDQLWLKQRKKDPSFDPWDVNLLPIEESDNTGHLYRVTGIKGESPELEDLGTPVPGQGIHTLAIDPERNLIYGVTTPMGQFFIYNIESGETEIVSFGKTVSTVSNHRVGFVTVEKELAQLTPGEAEWNDRLLPKAMYVTQSGTMYTSGWNGRILKYDPEIEEPQQRFSEVAWIPSVPGRQHWNRIDAIVEHHGKLLMGTSDGYIISYDPESGDIKNFGKPIRAIEVMGMAVSPLDGKLYGVNGGDLEGMPRPWGLDLETGTFEVDIPALQVFVNRRQVGDVVSTNDGTLVFAESNRVANLHLLKPGEPAEWEKSGVLPEENPQESRVKQVEEDRFDGHKKLEVEVFPIPSSMHGGSGYTAVQMDRDGKVYIGTAYYGKHAELTQLDPKTAQWRSL
;
A
#
# COMPACT_ATOMS: atom_id res chain seq x y z
N LEU A 1 -11.47 21.50 -15.43
CA LEU A 1 -11.07 21.82 -14.05
C LEU A 1 -9.97 20.86 -13.71
N THR A 2 -8.83 21.37 -13.27
CA THR A 2 -7.66 20.54 -12.93
C THR A 2 -7.40 20.75 -11.44
N TYR A 3 -6.93 19.70 -10.78
CA TYR A 3 -6.50 19.76 -9.39
C TYR A 3 -5.19 20.55 -9.31
N ASN A 4 -5.29 21.84 -8.97
CA ASN A 4 -4.20 22.79 -9.14
C ASN A 4 -3.73 23.41 -7.82
N GLU A 5 -4.50 23.26 -6.74
CA GLU A 5 -4.11 23.71 -5.41
C GLU A 5 -3.64 22.50 -4.59
N HIS A 6 -2.39 22.54 -4.15
CA HIS A 6 -1.80 21.51 -3.30
C HIS A 6 -1.55 22.06 -1.90
N GLN A 7 -2.00 21.31 -0.89
CA GLN A 7 -1.71 21.58 0.50
C GLN A 7 -1.14 20.31 1.14
N THR A 8 -0.17 20.46 2.05
CA THR A 8 0.40 19.35 2.81
C THR A 8 0.08 19.53 4.29
N LEU A 9 -0.56 18.52 4.88
CA LEU A 9 -0.84 18.45 6.30
C LEU A 9 0.17 17.53 6.98
N ASN A 10 1.06 18.14 7.77
CA ASN A 10 2.02 17.39 8.56
C ASN A 10 1.38 16.90 9.85
N LEU A 11 1.14 15.59 9.92
CA LEU A 11 0.52 14.96 11.09
C LEU A 11 1.36 15.15 12.38
N ARG A 12 2.68 15.40 12.29
CA ARG A 12 3.47 15.72 13.50
C ARG A 12 3.05 17.03 14.13
N ASP A 13 2.73 18.02 13.31
CA ASP A 13 2.32 19.34 13.79
C ASP A 13 0.91 19.29 14.39
N GLN A 14 0.17 18.22 14.09
CA GLN A 14 -1.13 17.86 14.68
C GLN A 14 -1.01 16.98 15.94
N GLY A 15 0.21 16.77 16.45
CA GLY A 15 0.45 16.03 17.70
C GLY A 15 0.70 14.52 17.55
N PHE A 16 0.78 13.99 16.33
CA PHE A 16 1.07 12.57 16.10
C PHE A 16 2.59 12.31 16.15
N PRO A 17 3.09 11.33 16.92
CA PRO A 17 4.52 11.05 17.03
C PRO A 17 5.15 10.66 15.69
N ALA A 18 6.47 10.92 15.56
CA ALA A 18 7.15 10.71 14.29
C ALA A 18 6.96 9.29 13.73
N ASP A 19 7.00 8.26 14.58
CA ASP A 19 6.99 6.84 14.19
C ASP A 19 5.60 6.20 14.19
N GLN A 20 4.55 7.03 14.31
CA GLN A 20 3.15 6.60 14.48
C GLN A 20 2.21 7.29 13.47
N ARG A 21 2.72 7.63 12.28
CA ARG A 21 2.02 8.45 11.28
C ARG A 21 1.77 7.78 9.93
N ALA A 22 2.42 6.64 9.66
CA ALA A 22 2.24 5.92 8.41
C ALA A 22 0.76 5.60 8.19
N THR A 23 0.14 6.08 7.12
CA THR A 23 -1.31 5.96 6.91
C THR A 23 -1.57 5.16 5.63
N ASN A 24 -2.21 3.99 5.75
CA ASN A 24 -2.50 3.10 4.61
C ASN A 24 -3.97 3.02 4.22
N ALA A 25 -4.85 3.57 5.04
CA ALA A 25 -6.28 3.56 4.81
C ALA A 25 -6.91 4.90 5.16
N LEU A 26 -7.76 5.37 4.25
CA LEU A 26 -8.58 6.55 4.40
C LEU A 26 -10.03 6.22 4.06
N ILE A 27 -10.97 6.96 4.63
CA ILE A 27 -12.40 6.91 4.27
C ILE A 27 -12.91 8.35 4.18
N ALA A 28 -13.55 8.72 3.07
CA ALA A 28 -14.28 9.98 2.97
C ALA A 28 -15.76 9.79 3.36
N ASP A 29 -16.29 10.70 4.18
CA ASP A 29 -17.72 10.85 4.49
C ASP A 29 -18.15 12.29 4.22
N GLY A 30 -18.75 12.53 3.07
CA GLY A 30 -19.04 13.89 2.65
C GLY A 30 -17.74 14.69 2.49
N ASN A 31 -17.58 15.74 3.28
CA ASN A 31 -16.36 16.56 3.29
C ASN A 31 -15.40 16.19 4.43
N THR A 32 -15.70 15.19 5.24
CA THR A 32 -14.81 14.75 6.31
C THR A 32 -13.99 13.54 5.86
N VAL A 33 -12.71 13.50 6.23
CA VAL A 33 -11.85 12.34 5.99
C VAL A 33 -11.50 11.67 7.31
N TYR A 34 -11.74 10.37 7.41
CA TYR A 34 -11.24 9.54 8.48
C TYR A 34 -10.00 8.80 8.01
N GLY A 35 -9.07 8.56 8.92
CA GLY A 35 -7.89 7.76 8.64
C GLY A 35 -7.38 7.07 9.89
N VAL A 36 -6.43 6.18 9.66
CA VAL A 36 -5.78 5.45 10.75
C VAL A 36 -4.30 5.28 10.46
N THR A 37 -3.49 5.62 11.45
CA THR A 37 -2.04 5.51 11.36
C THR A 37 -1.54 4.14 11.79
N SER A 38 -0.30 3.83 11.44
CA SER A 38 0.48 2.65 11.82
C SER A 38 1.74 3.08 12.57
N GLY A 39 2.21 2.23 13.48
CA GLY A 39 3.40 2.47 14.29
C GLY A 39 3.36 1.74 15.63
N ASP A 40 4.11 2.23 16.60
CA ASP A 40 4.08 1.70 17.99
C ASP A 40 2.73 1.91 18.68
N ASN A 41 1.96 2.89 18.21
CA ASN A 41 0.52 3.01 18.43
C ASN A 41 -0.13 3.37 17.09
N CYS A 42 -1.38 2.95 16.92
CA CYS A 42 -2.21 3.37 15.81
C CYS A 42 -3.18 4.46 16.29
N HIS A 43 -3.25 5.57 15.58
CA HIS A 43 -4.20 6.63 15.89
C HIS A 43 -5.30 6.67 14.85
N VAL A 44 -6.54 6.52 15.30
CA VAL A 44 -7.73 6.73 14.49
C VAL A 44 -8.06 8.20 14.54
N PHE A 45 -8.17 8.85 13.39
CA PHE A 45 -8.38 10.29 13.34
C PHE A 45 -9.50 10.69 12.38
N ARG A 46 -10.00 11.90 12.61
CA ARG A 46 -10.89 12.64 11.73
C ARG A 46 -10.19 13.91 11.30
N MET A 47 -10.24 14.23 10.02
CA MET A 47 -9.64 15.42 9.41
C MET A 47 -10.70 16.18 8.63
N ASP A 48 -10.70 17.50 8.81
CA ASP A 48 -11.47 18.44 8.00
C ASP A 48 -10.54 19.07 6.94
N PRO A 49 -10.72 18.73 5.64
CA PRO A 49 -9.92 19.26 4.55
C PRO A 49 -10.00 20.77 4.36
N GLU A 50 -11.07 21.41 4.82
CA GLU A 50 -11.23 22.86 4.69
C GLU A 50 -10.36 23.60 5.71
N SER A 51 -10.53 23.25 7.00
CA SER A 51 -9.78 23.87 8.10
C SER A 51 -8.37 23.29 8.31
N MET A 52 -8.07 22.13 7.71
CA MET A 52 -6.84 21.36 7.91
C MET A 52 -6.64 20.87 9.35
N GLU A 53 -7.70 20.84 10.15
CA GLU A 53 -7.66 20.36 11.53
C GLU A 53 -7.80 18.83 11.59
N VAL A 54 -7.01 18.21 12.48
CA VAL A 54 -7.08 16.78 12.77
C VAL A 54 -7.48 16.56 14.22
N THR A 55 -8.51 15.75 14.43
CA THR A 55 -8.92 15.25 15.74
C THR A 55 -8.52 13.79 15.88
N ASN A 56 -7.70 13.46 16.88
CA ASN A 56 -7.47 12.07 17.27
C ASN A 56 -8.71 11.53 17.99
N LEU A 57 -9.36 10.54 17.39
CA LEU A 57 -10.57 9.91 17.91
C LEU A 57 -10.26 8.77 18.89
N ALA A 58 -9.22 8.00 18.61
CA ALA A 58 -8.84 6.86 19.44
C ALA A 58 -7.37 6.50 19.22
N THR A 59 -6.73 5.96 20.25
CA THR A 59 -5.37 5.41 20.15
C THR A 59 -5.39 3.95 20.53
N ILE A 60 -4.89 3.10 19.64
CA ILE A 60 -4.76 1.65 19.81
C ILE A 60 -3.30 1.37 20.16
N ASP A 61 -3.10 0.72 21.30
CA ASP A 61 -1.78 0.42 21.83
C ASP A 61 -1.10 -0.75 21.09
N GLY A 62 0.22 -0.68 20.99
CA GLY A 62 1.06 -1.77 20.52
C GLY A 62 1.54 -1.59 19.08
N PRO A 63 2.66 -2.25 18.74
CA PRO A 63 3.21 -2.18 17.39
C PRO A 63 2.20 -2.77 16.41
N ASN A 64 1.56 -1.90 15.65
CA ASN A 64 0.47 -2.28 14.79
C ASN A 64 0.63 -1.58 13.44
N THR A 65 0.32 -2.36 12.40
CA THR A 65 0.09 -1.85 11.06
C THR A 65 -1.39 -2.00 10.77
N VAL A 66 -1.99 -0.92 10.29
CA VAL A 66 -3.31 -0.98 9.65
C VAL A 66 -3.05 -0.86 8.15
N MET A 67 -3.35 -1.92 7.41
CA MET A 67 -3.23 -1.96 5.94
C MET A 67 -4.53 -1.46 5.30
N LYS A 68 -5.36 -2.35 4.75
CA LYS A 68 -6.70 -2.04 4.23
C LYS A 68 -7.81 -2.50 5.18
N GLY A 69 -7.46 -2.69 6.46
CA GLY A 69 -8.37 -3.11 7.52
C GLY A 69 -9.09 -1.94 8.17
N PHE A 70 -9.73 -1.07 7.40
CA PHE A 70 -10.42 0.10 7.93
C PHE A 70 -11.73 0.31 7.19
N VAL A 71 -12.86 0.16 7.90
CA VAL A 71 -14.21 0.24 7.32
C VAL A 71 -15.13 1.02 8.23
N ARG A 72 -16.25 1.50 7.67
CA ARG A 72 -17.20 2.36 8.38
C ARG A 72 -18.63 1.88 8.21
N SER A 73 -19.41 1.95 9.27
CA SER A 73 -20.88 1.86 9.22
C SER A 73 -21.49 2.98 10.06
N GLY A 74 -22.22 3.89 9.43
CA GLY A 74 -22.88 5.01 10.12
C GLY A 74 -21.90 5.91 10.89
N ASP A 75 -22.04 5.93 12.22
CA ASP A 75 -21.20 6.71 13.14
C ASP A 75 -20.13 5.85 13.84
N THR A 76 -19.79 4.70 13.25
CA THR A 76 -18.85 3.72 13.80
C THR A 76 -17.77 3.38 12.78
N LEU A 77 -16.51 3.43 13.22
CA LEU A 77 -15.36 2.91 12.49
C LEU A 77 -14.95 1.55 13.04
N TYR A 78 -14.49 0.67 12.17
CA TYR A 78 -13.87 -0.60 12.53
C TYR A 78 -12.43 -0.62 12.02
N VAL A 79 -11.51 -0.99 12.90
CA VAL A 79 -10.08 -0.95 12.64
C VAL A 79 -9.49 -2.31 12.91
N ALA A 80 -8.81 -2.86 11.93
CA ALA A 80 -8.14 -4.15 11.98
C ALA A 80 -6.62 -3.94 12.04
N THR A 81 -5.97 -4.68 12.92
CA THR A 81 -4.52 -4.58 13.12
C THR A 81 -3.79 -5.82 12.61
N MET A 82 -2.55 -5.63 12.18
CA MET A 82 -1.63 -6.70 11.80
C MET A 82 -0.17 -6.29 12.03
N LEU A 83 0.73 -7.27 11.99
CA LEU A 83 2.14 -7.02 11.75
C LEU A 83 2.48 -7.29 10.29
N SER A 84 3.26 -6.41 9.68
CA SER A 84 3.78 -6.63 8.33
C SER A 84 4.75 -7.82 8.31
N ARG A 85 4.95 -8.41 7.13
CA ARG A 85 5.93 -9.49 6.92
C ARG A 85 7.31 -9.09 7.44
N ASP A 86 7.72 -7.85 7.18
CA ASP A 86 9.03 -7.34 7.62
C ASP A 86 9.10 -7.18 9.14
N GLN A 87 8.01 -6.76 9.80
CA GLN A 87 7.95 -6.69 11.26
C GLN A 87 8.04 -8.09 11.89
N LEU A 88 7.27 -9.05 11.38
CA LEU A 88 7.33 -10.45 11.82
C LEU A 88 8.72 -11.06 11.59
N TRP A 89 9.31 -10.82 10.42
CA TRP A 89 10.67 -11.25 10.10
C TRP A 89 11.70 -10.68 11.07
N LEU A 90 11.68 -9.36 11.30
CA LEU A 90 12.63 -8.71 12.21
C LEU A 90 12.52 -9.26 13.63
N LYS A 91 11.31 -9.59 14.09
CA LYS A 91 11.09 -10.23 15.39
C LYS A 91 11.68 -11.64 15.43
N GLN A 92 11.40 -12.46 14.42
CA GLN A 92 11.91 -13.82 14.40
C GLN A 92 13.43 -13.87 14.22
N ARG A 93 13.99 -12.98 13.40
CA ARG A 93 15.44 -12.86 13.19
C ARG A 93 16.21 -12.51 14.46
N LYS A 94 15.58 -11.79 15.41
CA LYS A 94 16.17 -11.53 16.73
C LYS A 94 16.32 -12.81 17.57
N LYS A 95 15.41 -13.77 17.41
CA LYS A 95 15.45 -15.08 18.09
C LYS A 95 16.39 -16.05 17.37
N ASP A 96 16.34 -16.07 16.04
CA ASP A 96 17.16 -16.90 15.16
C ASP A 96 17.71 -16.07 13.99
N PRO A 97 18.99 -15.66 14.02
CA PRO A 97 19.61 -14.87 12.95
C PRO A 97 19.63 -15.56 11.58
N SER A 98 19.45 -16.88 11.52
CA SER A 98 19.38 -17.67 10.28
C SER A 98 17.98 -17.74 9.69
N PHE A 99 16.98 -17.15 10.37
CA PHE A 99 15.60 -17.21 9.93
C PHE A 99 15.38 -16.52 8.58
N ASP A 100 14.84 -17.28 7.64
CA ASP A 100 14.58 -16.83 6.29
C ASP A 100 13.32 -15.94 6.24
N PRO A 101 13.37 -14.74 5.62
CA PRO A 101 12.19 -13.89 5.44
C PRO A 101 10.98 -14.57 4.79
N TRP A 102 11.20 -15.57 3.93
CA TRP A 102 10.14 -16.29 3.24
C TRP A 102 9.41 -17.28 4.17
N ASP A 103 10.04 -17.71 5.25
CA ASP A 103 9.43 -18.62 6.24
C ASP A 103 8.50 -17.88 7.23
N VAL A 104 8.51 -16.54 7.24
CA VAL A 104 7.65 -15.70 8.10
C VAL A 104 6.19 -16.08 7.96
N ASN A 105 5.77 -16.34 6.73
CA ASN A 105 4.38 -16.59 6.45
C ASN A 105 3.88 -17.89 7.10
N LEU A 106 4.76 -18.77 7.57
CA LEU A 106 4.40 -20.05 8.17
C LEU A 106 4.21 -19.96 9.69
N LEU A 107 4.50 -18.82 10.30
CA LEU A 107 4.45 -18.67 11.75
C LEU A 107 3.13 -18.04 12.19
N PRO A 108 2.47 -18.60 13.23
CA PRO A 108 1.43 -17.87 13.91
C PRO A 108 2.01 -16.64 14.61
N ILE A 109 1.23 -15.57 14.67
CA ILE A 109 1.53 -14.40 15.48
C ILE A 109 1.38 -14.78 16.96
N GLU A 110 2.35 -14.38 17.79
CA GLU A 110 2.33 -14.64 19.23
C GLU A 110 1.35 -13.67 19.92
N GLU A 111 0.58 -14.14 20.91
CA GLU A 111 -0.36 -13.29 21.67
C GLU A 111 0.32 -12.07 22.31
N SER A 112 1.59 -12.23 22.73
CA SER A 112 2.42 -11.14 23.27
C SER A 112 2.68 -9.99 22.29
N ASP A 113 2.32 -10.16 21.01
CA ASP A 113 2.52 -9.15 19.99
C ASP A 113 1.42 -8.10 19.96
N ASN A 114 0.28 -8.33 20.64
CA ASN A 114 -0.84 -7.40 20.79
C ASN A 114 -1.33 -6.82 19.44
N THR A 115 -1.60 -7.71 18.49
CA THR A 115 -2.00 -7.41 17.11
C THR A 115 -2.92 -8.50 16.56
N GLY A 116 -3.60 -8.24 15.44
CA GLY A 116 -4.66 -9.13 14.92
C GLY A 116 -6.04 -8.86 15.51
N HIS A 117 -6.16 -7.79 16.27
CA HIS A 117 -7.41 -7.36 16.89
C HIS A 117 -8.28 -6.57 15.90
N LEU A 118 -9.58 -6.72 16.08
CA LEU A 118 -10.61 -5.88 15.49
C LEU A 118 -11.09 -4.89 16.56
N TYR A 119 -11.01 -3.60 16.28
CA TYR A 119 -11.47 -2.54 17.18
C TYR A 119 -12.71 -1.87 16.61
N ARG A 120 -13.56 -1.37 17.50
CA ARG A 120 -14.72 -0.55 17.21
C ARG A 120 -14.52 0.83 17.81
N VAL A 121 -14.71 1.88 17.01
CA VAL A 121 -14.72 3.28 17.45
C VAL A 121 -16.09 3.88 17.18
N THR A 122 -16.87 4.16 18.22
CA THR A 122 -18.23 4.75 18.11
C THR A 122 -18.20 6.25 18.38
N GLY A 123 -19.29 6.96 18.04
CA GLY A 123 -19.43 8.37 18.37
C GLY A 123 -18.48 9.27 17.58
N ILE A 124 -18.05 8.85 16.38
CA ILE A 124 -16.96 9.49 15.62
C ILE A 124 -17.31 10.91 15.13
N LYS A 125 -18.60 11.27 15.14
CA LYS A 125 -19.09 12.64 14.88
C LYS A 125 -19.15 13.52 16.13
N GLY A 126 -19.15 12.93 17.33
CA GLY A 126 -19.26 13.64 18.61
C GLY A 126 -17.92 14.14 19.16
N GLU A 127 -17.96 14.60 20.42
CA GLU A 127 -16.78 15.07 21.18
C GLU A 127 -16.14 13.96 22.04
N SER A 128 -16.80 12.82 22.20
CA SER A 128 -16.37 11.72 23.08
C SER A 128 -16.50 10.38 22.38
N PRO A 129 -15.65 10.10 21.38
CA PRO A 129 -15.57 8.78 20.76
C PRO A 129 -15.12 7.72 21.78
N GLU A 130 -15.65 6.51 21.63
CA GLU A 130 -15.31 5.37 22.50
C GLU A 130 -14.60 4.29 21.69
N LEU A 131 -13.49 3.77 22.22
CA LEU A 131 -12.74 2.65 21.65
C LEU A 131 -13.07 1.36 22.41
N GLU A 132 -13.39 0.33 21.66
CA GLU A 132 -13.66 -1.01 22.17
C GLU A 132 -12.85 -2.04 21.38
N ASP A 133 -12.20 -2.96 22.08
CA ASP A 133 -11.52 -4.12 21.50
C ASP A 133 -12.52 -5.26 21.36
N LEU A 134 -12.80 -5.67 20.12
CA LEU A 134 -13.70 -6.77 19.79
C LEU A 134 -12.98 -8.13 19.79
N GLY A 135 -11.69 -8.16 20.14
CA GLY A 135 -10.87 -9.34 20.22
C GLY A 135 -10.19 -9.70 18.90
N THR A 136 -9.70 -10.93 18.83
CA THR A 136 -8.96 -11.48 17.69
C THR A 136 -9.85 -12.47 16.94
N PRO A 137 -10.46 -12.09 15.79
CA PRO A 137 -11.38 -12.96 15.05
C PRO A 137 -10.74 -14.31 14.65
N VAL A 138 -9.44 -14.30 14.36
CA VAL A 138 -8.69 -15.50 13.96
C VAL A 138 -7.39 -15.61 14.77
N PRO A 139 -7.33 -16.49 15.78
CA PRO A 139 -6.18 -16.62 16.66
C PRO A 139 -4.86 -16.86 15.92
N GLY A 140 -3.81 -16.16 16.33
CA GLY A 140 -2.48 -16.27 15.74
C GLY A 140 -2.36 -15.67 14.34
N GLN A 141 -3.29 -14.81 13.92
CA GLN A 141 -3.26 -14.10 12.65
C GLN A 141 -3.47 -12.59 12.85
N GLY A 142 -2.88 -11.78 11.96
CA GLY A 142 -3.20 -10.37 11.76
C GLY A 142 -4.35 -10.21 10.76
N ILE A 143 -5.02 -9.06 10.74
CA ILE A 143 -6.08 -8.78 9.75
C ILE A 143 -5.54 -7.82 8.67
N HIS A 144 -5.56 -8.27 7.42
CA HIS A 144 -4.93 -7.57 6.30
C HIS A 144 -5.87 -6.55 5.63
N THR A 145 -7.10 -6.96 5.38
CA THR A 145 -8.10 -6.16 4.67
C THR A 145 -9.49 -6.49 5.18
N LEU A 146 -10.37 -5.49 5.18
CA LEU A 146 -11.76 -5.59 5.61
C LEU A 146 -12.71 -5.08 4.53
N ALA A 147 -13.93 -5.62 4.54
CA ALA A 147 -15.11 -5.01 3.93
C ALA A 147 -16.29 -5.15 4.87
N ILE A 148 -17.28 -4.27 4.77
CA ILE A 148 -18.43 -4.24 5.67
C ILE A 148 -19.73 -4.32 4.89
N ASP A 149 -20.64 -5.18 5.34
CA ASP A 149 -22.03 -5.21 4.94
C ASP A 149 -22.86 -4.63 6.10
N PRO A 150 -23.19 -3.32 6.05
CA PRO A 150 -23.92 -2.67 7.12
C PRO A 150 -25.38 -3.13 7.20
N GLU A 151 -25.97 -3.66 6.12
CA GLU A 151 -27.36 -4.13 6.13
C GLU A 151 -27.50 -5.45 6.88
N ARG A 152 -26.51 -6.36 6.71
CA ARG A 152 -26.47 -7.65 7.41
C ARG A 152 -25.72 -7.61 8.75
N ASN A 153 -25.15 -6.47 9.13
CA ASN A 153 -24.27 -6.33 10.31
C ASN A 153 -23.07 -7.29 10.27
N LEU A 154 -22.44 -7.44 9.09
CA LEU A 154 -21.31 -8.33 8.89
C LEU A 154 -20.04 -7.55 8.51
N ILE A 155 -18.90 -8.00 9.02
CA ILE A 155 -17.58 -7.61 8.54
C ILE A 155 -16.92 -8.83 7.93
N TYR A 156 -16.47 -8.68 6.69
CA TYR A 156 -15.65 -9.66 6.00
C TYR A 156 -14.19 -9.30 6.15
N GLY A 157 -13.33 -10.28 6.40
CA GLY A 157 -11.91 -10.05 6.57
C GLY A 157 -11.05 -11.12 5.93
N VAL A 158 -9.86 -10.71 5.50
CA VAL A 158 -8.78 -11.63 5.11
C VAL A 158 -7.59 -11.41 6.03
N THR A 159 -7.08 -12.51 6.59
CA THR A 159 -5.98 -12.47 7.55
C THR A 159 -4.60 -12.58 6.92
N THR A 160 -3.57 -12.35 7.71
CA THR A 160 -2.16 -12.53 7.38
C THR A 160 -1.44 -13.19 8.57
N PRO A 161 -0.46 -14.07 8.35
CA PRO A 161 0.12 -14.43 7.05
C PRO A 161 -0.66 -15.47 6.23
N MET A 162 -1.66 -16.15 6.79
CA MET A 162 -2.24 -17.32 6.12
C MET A 162 -3.28 -17.01 5.05
N GLY A 163 -3.89 -15.81 5.07
CA GLY A 163 -4.91 -15.46 4.08
C GLY A 163 -6.28 -16.07 4.37
N GLN A 164 -6.58 -16.33 5.64
CA GLN A 164 -7.85 -16.95 6.03
C GLN A 164 -8.98 -15.95 5.86
N PHE A 165 -10.09 -16.39 5.27
CA PHE A 165 -11.29 -15.59 5.18
C PHE A 165 -12.15 -15.81 6.41
N PHE A 166 -12.63 -14.71 7.00
CA PHE A 166 -13.56 -14.76 8.12
C PHE A 166 -14.74 -13.80 7.92
N ILE A 167 -15.83 -14.14 8.59
CA ILE A 167 -17.04 -13.33 8.68
C ILE A 167 -17.26 -13.05 10.17
N TYR A 168 -17.29 -11.78 10.54
CA TYR A 168 -17.54 -11.32 11.89
C TYR A 168 -18.95 -10.71 11.97
N ASN A 169 -19.79 -11.23 12.86
CA ASN A 169 -21.10 -10.66 13.12
C ASN A 169 -20.98 -9.55 14.17
N ILE A 170 -21.35 -8.33 13.79
CA ILE A 170 -21.20 -7.14 14.63
C ILE A 170 -22.09 -7.20 15.88
N GLU A 171 -23.27 -7.80 15.78
CA GLU A 171 -24.25 -7.87 16.86
C GLU A 171 -23.90 -8.96 17.88
N SER A 172 -23.61 -10.17 17.43
CA SER A 172 -23.31 -11.30 18.31
C SER A 172 -21.85 -11.38 18.76
N GLY A 173 -20.93 -10.75 18.01
CA GLY A 173 -19.49 -10.88 18.21
C GLY A 173 -18.91 -12.23 17.75
N GLU A 174 -19.72 -13.06 17.10
CA GLU A 174 -19.28 -14.38 16.62
C GLU A 174 -18.48 -14.26 15.32
N THR A 175 -17.47 -15.12 15.18
CA THR A 175 -16.66 -15.22 13.97
C THR A 175 -16.83 -16.59 13.32
N GLU A 176 -17.17 -16.60 12.03
CA GLU A 176 -17.11 -17.77 11.16
C GLU A 176 -15.82 -17.73 10.33
N ILE A 177 -15.00 -18.78 10.42
CA ILE A 177 -13.79 -18.94 9.58
C ILE A 177 -14.12 -19.90 8.44
N VAL A 178 -13.87 -19.49 7.20
CA VAL A 178 -14.16 -20.31 6.02
C VAL A 178 -12.87 -20.98 5.53
N SER A 179 -12.77 -22.31 5.74
CA SER A 179 -11.73 -23.16 5.13
C SER A 179 -12.27 -23.85 3.88
N PHE A 180 -11.43 -23.97 2.85
CA PHE A 180 -11.75 -24.57 1.56
C PHE A 180 -11.19 -25.99 1.36
N GLY A 181 -10.77 -26.66 2.44
CA GLY A 181 -10.22 -28.02 2.43
C GLY A 181 -8.73 -28.06 2.78
N LYS A 182 -7.99 -29.08 2.35
CA LYS A 182 -6.55 -29.23 2.63
C LYS A 182 -5.74 -29.37 1.35
N THR A 183 -4.51 -28.86 1.36
CA THR A 183 -3.53 -29.02 0.28
C THR A 183 -2.13 -29.33 0.84
N VAL A 184 -1.26 -29.91 0.02
CA VAL A 184 0.15 -30.10 0.37
C VAL A 184 0.93 -28.90 -0.15
N SER A 185 1.67 -28.22 0.74
CA SER A 185 2.53 -27.08 0.40
C SER A 185 3.99 -27.50 0.54
N THR A 186 4.81 -27.12 -0.44
CA THR A 186 6.27 -27.09 -0.30
C THR A 186 6.67 -25.92 0.59
N VAL A 187 7.61 -26.17 1.50
CA VAL A 187 8.27 -25.15 2.32
C VAL A 187 9.67 -24.88 1.76
N SER A 188 10.24 -23.72 2.09
CA SER A 188 11.47 -23.19 1.48
C SER A 188 12.67 -24.16 1.53
N ASN A 189 13.71 -23.86 0.74
CA ASN A 189 14.95 -24.65 0.62
C ASN A 189 15.66 -24.96 1.96
N HIS A 190 15.32 -24.25 3.04
CA HIS A 190 15.92 -24.42 4.38
C HIS A 190 15.13 -25.37 5.30
N ARG A 191 13.86 -25.67 4.97
CA ARG A 191 13.03 -26.68 5.64
C ARG A 191 12.52 -27.66 4.59
N VAL A 192 13.41 -28.40 3.92
CA VAL A 192 13.00 -29.36 2.88
C VAL A 192 11.95 -30.34 3.42
N GLY A 193 10.70 -30.18 2.97
CA GLY A 193 9.56 -30.96 3.45
C GLY A 193 8.25 -30.58 2.78
N PHE A 194 7.29 -31.50 2.85
CA PHE A 194 5.90 -31.29 2.46
C PHE A 194 5.09 -31.12 3.75
N VAL A 195 4.30 -30.07 3.84
CA VAL A 195 3.37 -29.87 4.95
C VAL A 195 1.94 -29.80 4.42
N THR A 196 1.02 -30.48 5.09
CA THR A 196 -0.41 -30.33 4.80
C THR A 196 -0.90 -29.05 5.46
N VAL A 197 -1.50 -28.16 4.68
CA VAL A 197 -2.08 -26.89 5.12
C VAL A 197 -3.56 -26.83 4.73
N GLU A 198 -4.35 -26.07 5.47
CA GLU A 198 -5.71 -25.72 5.05
C GLU A 198 -5.64 -24.86 3.77
N LYS A 199 -6.64 -25.05 2.91
CA LYS A 199 -6.82 -24.32 1.66
C LYS A 199 -7.58 -23.05 1.98
N GLU A 200 -6.94 -21.92 1.75
CA GLU A 200 -7.48 -20.60 2.11
C GLU A 200 -8.10 -19.90 0.89
N LEU A 201 -8.69 -18.71 1.07
CA LEU A 201 -9.37 -17.98 -0.02
C LEU A 201 -8.44 -17.73 -1.21
N ALA A 202 -7.18 -17.39 -0.92
CA ALA A 202 -6.12 -17.22 -1.92
C ALA A 202 -5.74 -18.53 -2.64
N GLN A 203 -6.39 -19.65 -2.34
CA GLN A 203 -6.18 -20.96 -2.95
C GLN A 203 -7.48 -21.58 -3.46
N LEU A 204 -8.64 -20.90 -3.35
CA LEU A 204 -9.97 -21.42 -3.67
C LEU A 204 -10.04 -22.17 -5.02
N THR A 205 -9.28 -21.75 -6.02
CA THR A 205 -9.21 -22.39 -7.34
C THR A 205 -7.98 -23.32 -7.47
N PRO A 206 -8.12 -24.54 -8.03
CA PRO A 206 -7.00 -25.47 -8.21
C PRO A 206 -5.86 -24.88 -9.07
N GLY A 207 -4.61 -25.05 -8.63
CA GLY A 207 -3.41 -24.72 -9.38
C GLY A 207 -2.15 -25.17 -8.62
N GLU A 208 -1.09 -25.52 -9.35
CA GLU A 208 0.19 -25.94 -8.77
C GLU A 208 0.79 -24.80 -7.93
N ALA A 209 0.77 -24.97 -6.61
CA ALA A 209 1.37 -24.04 -5.66
C ALA A 209 2.73 -24.59 -5.25
N GLU A 210 3.77 -24.33 -6.05
CA GLU A 210 5.08 -24.88 -5.72
C GLU A 210 6.17 -23.84 -5.46
N TRP A 211 6.06 -22.58 -5.93
CA TRP A 211 7.28 -21.75 -6.04
C TRP A 211 7.22 -20.28 -5.59
N ASN A 212 6.06 -19.64 -5.39
CA ASN A 212 6.02 -18.19 -5.17
C ASN A 212 5.09 -17.77 -4.02
N ASP A 213 5.56 -16.82 -3.22
CA ASP A 213 4.87 -16.20 -2.10
C ASP A 213 3.39 -15.91 -2.43
N ARG A 214 2.49 -16.33 -1.53
CA ARG A 214 1.04 -16.22 -1.75
C ARG A 214 0.63 -14.75 -1.79
N LEU A 215 0.07 -14.29 -2.89
CA LEU A 215 -0.50 -12.94 -2.96
C LEU A 215 -1.86 -12.94 -2.29
N LEU A 216 -1.90 -12.44 -1.05
CA LEU A 216 -3.15 -12.21 -0.32
C LEU A 216 -3.98 -11.14 -1.04
N PRO A 217 -5.32 -11.29 -1.12
CA PRO A 217 -6.20 -10.23 -1.58
C PRO A 217 -5.98 -8.96 -0.76
N LYS A 218 -5.68 -7.84 -1.43
CA LYS A 218 -5.44 -6.54 -0.78
C LYS A 218 -6.72 -5.72 -0.63
N ALA A 219 -7.69 -5.90 -1.54
CA ALA A 219 -8.97 -5.19 -1.51
C ALA A 219 -10.19 -6.13 -1.54
N MET A 220 -11.22 -5.70 -0.82
CA MET A 220 -12.56 -6.27 -0.83
C MET A 220 -13.56 -5.12 -0.86
N TYR A 221 -14.71 -5.35 -1.49
CA TYR A 221 -15.75 -4.34 -1.58
C TYR A 221 -17.14 -4.99 -1.56
N VAL A 222 -18.05 -4.45 -0.75
CA VAL A 222 -19.46 -4.86 -0.71
C VAL A 222 -20.28 -3.85 -1.52
N THR A 223 -20.94 -4.31 -2.57
CA THR A 223 -21.83 -3.49 -3.40
C THR A 223 -23.07 -3.06 -2.63
N GLN A 224 -23.82 -2.10 -3.17
CA GLN A 224 -25.11 -1.70 -2.62
C GLN A 224 -26.13 -2.86 -2.53
N SER A 225 -25.98 -3.91 -3.34
CA SER A 225 -26.78 -5.13 -3.24
C SER A 225 -26.32 -6.11 -2.14
N GLY A 226 -25.28 -5.76 -1.39
CA GLY A 226 -24.68 -6.60 -0.35
C GLY A 226 -23.83 -7.75 -0.90
N THR A 227 -23.46 -7.71 -2.17
CA THR A 227 -22.55 -8.71 -2.76
C THR A 227 -21.11 -8.27 -2.56
N MET A 228 -20.26 -9.15 -2.01
CA MET A 228 -18.84 -8.83 -1.83
C MET A 228 -18.00 -9.32 -3.01
N TYR A 229 -17.08 -8.48 -3.48
CA TYR A 229 -16.10 -8.80 -4.52
C TYR A 229 -14.67 -8.69 -4.00
N THR A 230 -13.81 -9.58 -4.47
CA THR A 230 -12.37 -9.57 -4.19
C THR A 230 -11.60 -10.34 -5.25
N SER A 231 -10.28 -10.42 -5.12
CA SER A 231 -9.44 -11.29 -5.96
C SER A 231 -9.22 -12.65 -5.32
N GLY A 232 -9.12 -13.67 -6.15
CA GLY A 232 -8.65 -15.01 -5.78
C GLY A 232 -7.28 -15.33 -6.38
N TRP A 233 -6.83 -16.56 -6.18
CA TRP A 233 -5.62 -17.09 -6.79
C TRP A 233 -5.59 -16.90 -8.31
N ASN A 234 -4.38 -16.76 -8.88
CA ASN A 234 -4.18 -16.78 -10.32
C ASN A 234 -4.98 -15.70 -11.07
N GLY A 235 -5.08 -14.51 -10.47
CA GLY A 235 -5.73 -13.34 -11.05
C GLY A 235 -7.23 -13.52 -11.27
N ARG A 236 -7.91 -14.31 -10.45
CA ARG A 236 -9.37 -14.51 -10.54
C ARG A 236 -10.10 -13.38 -9.83
N ILE A 237 -11.26 -12.99 -10.34
CA ILE A 237 -12.21 -12.12 -9.64
C ILE A 237 -13.27 -13.02 -9.02
N LEU A 238 -13.43 -12.91 -7.71
CA LEU A 238 -14.36 -13.70 -6.92
C LEU A 238 -15.52 -12.82 -6.46
N LYS A 239 -16.73 -13.38 -6.57
CA LYS A 239 -17.95 -12.93 -5.93
C LYS A 239 -18.21 -13.81 -4.71
N TYR A 240 -18.58 -13.22 -3.59
CA TYR A 240 -19.13 -13.90 -2.42
C TYR A 240 -20.63 -13.60 -2.31
N ASP A 241 -21.41 -14.67 -2.20
CA ASP A 241 -22.87 -14.63 -2.05
C ASP A 241 -23.26 -15.14 -0.65
N PRO A 242 -23.65 -14.26 0.29
CA PRO A 242 -23.95 -14.65 1.65
C PRO A 242 -25.19 -15.55 1.78
N GLU A 243 -26.05 -15.61 0.75
CA GLU A 243 -27.31 -16.35 0.79
C GLU A 243 -27.11 -17.86 0.55
N ILE A 244 -25.93 -18.28 0.09
CA ILE A 244 -25.62 -19.71 -0.10
C ILE A 244 -25.32 -20.35 1.28
N GLU A 245 -26.04 -21.43 1.60
CA GLU A 245 -25.97 -22.09 2.92
C GLU A 245 -24.56 -22.58 3.25
N GLU A 246 -23.92 -23.32 2.34
CA GLU A 246 -22.57 -23.86 2.53
C GLU A 246 -21.49 -22.77 2.35
N PRO A 247 -20.73 -22.41 3.41
CA PRO A 247 -19.78 -21.28 3.38
C PRO A 247 -18.71 -21.39 2.27
N GLN A 248 -18.23 -22.61 2.00
CA GLN A 248 -17.23 -22.86 0.97
C GLN A 248 -17.77 -22.65 -0.45
N GLN A 249 -19.08 -22.77 -0.63
CA GLN A 249 -19.76 -22.60 -1.92
C GLN A 249 -20.23 -21.15 -2.14
N ARG A 250 -20.15 -20.28 -1.12
CA ARG A 250 -20.51 -18.86 -1.23
C ARG A 250 -19.63 -18.10 -2.22
N PHE A 251 -18.41 -18.59 -2.46
CA PHE A 251 -17.52 -18.01 -3.46
C PHE A 251 -17.74 -18.60 -4.84
N SER A 252 -17.99 -17.71 -5.80
CA SER A 252 -18.01 -18.02 -7.22
C SER A 252 -17.01 -17.15 -7.95
N GLU A 253 -16.40 -17.72 -8.98
CA GLU A 253 -15.58 -16.95 -9.87
C GLU A 253 -16.44 -16.32 -10.96
N VAL A 254 -16.20 -15.03 -11.19
CA VAL A 254 -16.97 -14.26 -12.18
C VAL A 254 -16.14 -13.82 -13.37
N ALA A 255 -14.81 -13.67 -13.20
CA ALA A 255 -13.92 -13.24 -14.28
C ALA A 255 -12.43 -13.41 -13.95
N TRP A 256 -11.56 -12.94 -14.85
CA TRP A 256 -10.12 -12.85 -14.66
C TRP A 256 -9.62 -11.44 -14.84
N ILE A 257 -8.65 -11.08 -14.01
CA ILE A 257 -7.88 -9.86 -14.14
C ILE A 257 -7.01 -9.96 -15.41
N PRO A 258 -7.12 -9.00 -16.33
CA PRO A 258 -6.21 -8.89 -17.46
C PRO A 258 -4.76 -8.87 -17.01
N SER A 259 -3.95 -9.76 -17.57
CA SER A 259 -2.53 -9.91 -17.25
C SER A 259 -1.76 -10.41 -18.46
N VAL A 260 -0.44 -10.23 -18.42
CA VAL A 260 0.43 -10.87 -19.42
C VAL A 260 0.30 -12.38 -19.26
N PRO A 261 0.16 -13.16 -20.35
CA PRO A 261 0.08 -14.61 -20.28
C PRO A 261 1.23 -15.21 -19.45
N GLY A 262 0.90 -16.05 -18.48
CA GLY A 262 1.86 -16.65 -17.55
C GLY A 262 2.08 -15.83 -16.27
N ARG A 263 1.58 -14.58 -16.18
CA ARG A 263 1.70 -13.73 -14.97
C ARG A 263 0.45 -13.70 -14.10
N GLN A 264 -0.56 -14.50 -14.41
CA GLN A 264 -1.82 -14.55 -13.66
C GLN A 264 -1.61 -14.80 -12.15
N HIS A 265 -0.66 -15.66 -11.78
CA HIS A 265 -0.31 -15.97 -10.39
C HIS A 265 0.37 -14.81 -9.63
N TRP A 266 0.82 -13.78 -10.33
CA TRP A 266 1.36 -12.54 -9.75
C TRP A 266 0.34 -11.41 -9.68
N ASN A 267 -0.92 -11.68 -10.04
CA ASN A 267 -1.93 -10.64 -10.13
C ASN A 267 -3.06 -10.85 -9.12
N ARG A 268 -3.51 -9.74 -8.54
CA ARG A 268 -4.64 -9.63 -7.61
C ARG A 268 -5.22 -8.21 -7.73
N ILE A 269 -6.32 -7.97 -7.04
CA ILE A 269 -6.91 -6.65 -6.94
C ILE A 269 -6.33 -5.94 -5.70
N ASP A 270 -5.77 -4.76 -5.92
CA ASP A 270 -5.14 -3.93 -4.88
C ASP A 270 -6.04 -2.79 -4.40
N ALA A 271 -6.97 -2.33 -5.25
CA ALA A 271 -7.94 -1.29 -4.92
C ALA A 271 -9.27 -1.53 -5.67
N ILE A 272 -10.40 -1.23 -5.03
CA ILE A 272 -11.75 -1.33 -5.62
C ILE A 272 -12.54 -0.07 -5.26
N VAL A 273 -13.21 0.53 -6.25
CA VAL A 273 -14.17 1.61 -6.08
C VAL A 273 -15.42 1.30 -6.89
N GLU A 274 -16.61 1.46 -6.31
CA GLU A 274 -17.87 1.36 -7.05
C GLU A 274 -18.25 2.71 -7.65
N HIS A 275 -18.67 2.69 -8.92
CA HIS A 275 -19.15 3.87 -9.62
C HIS A 275 -20.24 3.48 -10.64
N HIS A 276 -21.43 4.04 -10.48
CA HIS A 276 -22.60 3.77 -11.32
C HIS A 276 -22.88 2.28 -11.52
N GLY A 277 -22.84 1.50 -10.42
CA GLY A 277 -23.08 0.05 -10.41
C GLY A 277 -21.92 -0.80 -10.96
N LYS A 278 -20.84 -0.17 -11.44
CA LYS A 278 -19.64 -0.85 -11.93
C LYS A 278 -18.54 -0.82 -10.87
N LEU A 279 -17.69 -1.83 -10.89
CA LEU A 279 -16.51 -1.90 -10.04
C LEU A 279 -15.28 -1.49 -10.83
N LEU A 280 -14.70 -0.35 -10.46
CA LEU A 280 -13.41 0.11 -10.94
C LEU A 280 -12.33 -0.55 -10.07
N MET A 281 -11.40 -1.26 -10.68
CA MET A 281 -10.41 -2.07 -9.97
C MET A 281 -8.99 -1.74 -10.43
N GLY A 282 -8.11 -1.56 -9.45
CA GLY A 282 -6.67 -1.43 -9.64
C GLY A 282 -5.99 -2.75 -9.29
N THR A 283 -4.99 -3.14 -10.08
CA THR A 283 -4.40 -4.48 -10.03
C THR A 283 -2.93 -4.46 -9.61
N SER A 284 -2.39 -5.58 -9.15
CA SER A 284 -0.96 -5.67 -8.80
C SER A 284 -0.02 -5.52 -9.97
N ASP A 285 -0.40 -5.90 -11.19
CA ASP A 285 0.41 -5.57 -12.36
C ASP A 285 0.27 -4.08 -12.75
N GLY A 286 -0.60 -3.28 -12.13
CA GLY A 286 -0.76 -1.84 -12.37
C GLY A 286 -1.81 -1.47 -13.44
N TYR A 287 -2.59 -2.44 -13.91
CA TYR A 287 -3.75 -2.19 -14.79
C TYR A 287 -4.92 -1.58 -14.04
N ILE A 288 -5.68 -0.74 -14.75
CA ILE A 288 -7.01 -0.25 -14.35
C ILE A 288 -8.07 -0.91 -15.22
N ILE A 289 -9.06 -1.51 -14.57
CA ILE A 289 -10.16 -2.21 -15.24
C ILE A 289 -11.50 -1.76 -14.65
N SER A 290 -12.57 -1.88 -15.43
CA SER A 290 -13.93 -1.89 -14.90
C SER A 290 -14.55 -3.28 -15.09
N TYR A 291 -15.22 -3.76 -14.07
CA TYR A 291 -16.08 -4.94 -14.12
C TYR A 291 -17.54 -4.49 -13.95
N ASP A 292 -18.42 -5.01 -14.80
CA ASP A 292 -19.86 -4.81 -14.73
C ASP A 292 -20.51 -6.05 -14.09
N PRO A 293 -21.00 -5.97 -12.84
CA PRO A 293 -21.64 -7.09 -12.17
C PRO A 293 -22.90 -7.63 -12.85
N GLU A 294 -23.60 -6.81 -13.63
CA GLU A 294 -24.86 -7.20 -14.27
C GLU A 294 -24.60 -8.01 -15.55
N SER A 295 -23.67 -7.54 -16.40
CA SER A 295 -23.36 -8.20 -17.66
C SER A 295 -22.21 -9.21 -17.56
N GLY A 296 -21.36 -9.08 -16.54
CA GLY A 296 -20.10 -9.83 -16.42
C GLY A 296 -18.96 -9.27 -17.27
N ASP A 297 -19.16 -8.12 -17.93
CA ASP A 297 -18.17 -7.56 -18.85
C ASP A 297 -16.97 -6.96 -18.12
N ILE A 298 -15.78 -7.14 -18.70
CA ILE A 298 -14.56 -6.45 -18.30
C ILE A 298 -14.10 -5.50 -19.40
N LYS A 299 -13.87 -4.24 -19.03
CA LYS A 299 -13.13 -3.27 -19.84
C LYS A 299 -11.77 -3.03 -19.20
N ASN A 300 -10.70 -3.21 -19.99
CA ASN A 300 -9.34 -2.87 -19.58
C ASN A 300 -8.98 -1.48 -20.13
N PHE A 301 -8.71 -0.52 -19.25
CA PHE A 301 -8.27 0.82 -19.64
C PHE A 301 -6.77 0.88 -19.94
N GLY A 302 -6.01 -0.12 -19.51
CA GLY A 302 -4.56 -0.19 -19.65
C GLY A 302 -3.85 0.16 -18.36
N LYS A 303 -2.58 0.55 -18.47
CA LYS A 303 -1.79 1.04 -17.33
C LYS A 303 -1.55 2.54 -17.51
N PRO A 304 -1.76 3.37 -16.48
CA PRO A 304 -1.44 4.79 -16.54
C PRO A 304 0.06 5.00 -16.75
N ILE A 305 0.87 4.21 -16.04
CA ILE A 305 2.34 4.26 -16.09
C ILE A 305 2.92 2.84 -16.11
N ARG A 306 4.21 2.73 -16.43
CA ARG A 306 4.97 1.47 -16.36
C ARG A 306 5.35 1.13 -14.90
N ALA A 307 4.37 1.16 -14.00
CA ALA A 307 4.53 0.78 -12.61
C ALA A 307 3.49 -0.24 -12.18
N ILE A 308 3.93 -1.19 -11.35
CA ILE A 308 3.07 -2.15 -10.66
C ILE A 308 2.37 -1.53 -9.43
N GLU A 309 1.42 -2.27 -8.89
CA GLU A 309 0.61 -1.98 -7.68
C GLU A 309 -0.15 -0.65 -7.73
N VAL A 310 -1.48 -0.75 -7.74
CA VAL A 310 -2.38 0.40 -7.58
C VAL A 310 -2.73 0.54 -6.10
N MET A 311 -2.20 1.57 -5.41
CA MET A 311 -2.27 1.63 -3.94
C MET A 311 -3.59 2.17 -3.40
N GLY A 312 -4.22 3.08 -4.14
CA GLY A 312 -5.47 3.75 -3.78
C GLY A 312 -6.10 4.39 -4.99
N MET A 313 -7.42 4.47 -4.98
CA MET A 313 -8.22 5.07 -6.05
C MET A 313 -9.45 5.76 -5.47
N ALA A 314 -9.90 6.83 -6.12
CA ALA A 314 -11.14 7.52 -5.79
C ALA A 314 -11.76 8.13 -7.04
N VAL A 315 -13.09 8.09 -7.15
CA VAL A 315 -13.80 8.86 -8.19
C VAL A 315 -14.11 10.24 -7.66
N SER A 316 -13.76 11.28 -8.42
CA SER A 316 -14.10 12.65 -8.07
C SER A 316 -15.56 12.93 -8.46
N PRO A 317 -16.39 13.45 -7.53
CA PRO A 317 -17.75 13.86 -7.85
C PRO A 317 -17.83 15.12 -8.72
N LEU A 318 -16.73 15.86 -8.90
CA LEU A 318 -16.72 17.11 -9.66
C LEU A 318 -16.64 16.91 -11.16
N ASP A 319 -15.79 15.99 -11.60
CA ASP A 319 -15.52 15.74 -13.01
C ASP A 319 -15.82 14.29 -13.43
N GLY A 320 -16.22 13.42 -12.49
CA GLY A 320 -16.52 12.02 -12.74
C GLY A 320 -15.29 11.18 -13.11
N LYS A 321 -14.07 11.71 -13.01
CA LYS A 321 -12.85 10.98 -13.32
C LYS A 321 -12.42 10.11 -12.15
N LEU A 322 -11.74 9.01 -12.49
CA LEU A 322 -11.08 8.15 -11.52
C LEU A 322 -9.66 8.65 -11.30
N TYR A 323 -9.32 8.97 -10.06
CA TYR A 323 -7.97 9.33 -9.65
C TYR A 323 -7.34 8.16 -8.89
N GLY A 324 -6.03 8.02 -8.99
CA GLY A 324 -5.31 7.00 -8.24
C GLY A 324 -3.81 7.19 -8.26
N VAL A 325 -3.11 6.21 -7.70
CA VAL A 325 -1.65 6.21 -7.61
C VAL A 325 -1.11 4.80 -7.87
N ASN A 326 -0.10 4.70 -8.74
CA ASN A 326 0.67 3.47 -8.98
C ASN A 326 2.09 3.61 -8.44
N GLY A 327 2.79 2.50 -8.21
CA GLY A 327 4.20 2.50 -7.82
C GLY A 327 4.38 2.28 -6.32
N GLY A 328 3.79 1.20 -5.81
CA GLY A 328 3.83 0.77 -4.43
C GLY A 328 5.21 0.34 -3.91
N ASP A 329 5.21 -0.53 -2.90
CA ASP A 329 6.39 -0.84 -2.09
C ASP A 329 7.57 -1.40 -2.91
N LEU A 330 7.26 -2.13 -3.98
CA LEU A 330 8.24 -2.81 -4.82
C LEU A 330 8.94 -1.89 -5.84
N GLU A 331 8.34 -0.75 -6.20
CA GLU A 331 8.90 0.18 -7.18
C GLU A 331 9.42 1.48 -6.58
N GLY A 332 8.96 1.86 -5.38
CA GLY A 332 9.53 2.95 -4.59
C GLY A 332 9.35 4.35 -5.18
N MET A 333 8.52 4.53 -6.20
CA MET A 333 8.21 5.83 -6.80
C MET A 333 6.73 5.93 -7.17
N PRO A 334 5.84 6.19 -6.20
CA PRO A 334 4.44 6.43 -6.46
C PRO A 334 4.25 7.60 -7.42
N ARG A 335 3.32 7.44 -8.37
CA ARG A 335 2.89 8.50 -9.26
C ARG A 335 1.37 8.59 -9.34
N PRO A 336 0.81 9.78 -9.11
CA PRO A 336 -0.62 10.01 -9.25
C PRO A 336 -1.01 10.07 -10.72
N TRP A 337 -2.26 9.71 -10.99
CA TRP A 337 -2.87 9.77 -12.32
C TRP A 337 -4.37 10.03 -12.20
N GLY A 338 -4.96 10.53 -13.29
CA GLY A 338 -6.39 10.63 -13.51
C GLY A 338 -6.80 9.86 -14.75
N LEU A 339 -7.97 9.24 -14.73
CA LEU A 339 -8.57 8.49 -15.84
C LEU A 339 -9.94 9.08 -16.15
N ASP A 340 -10.08 9.55 -17.38
CA ASP A 340 -11.38 9.89 -17.95
C ASP A 340 -12.09 8.60 -18.36
N LEU A 341 -13.18 8.27 -17.67
CA LEU A 341 -13.89 6.98 -17.84
C LEU A 341 -14.64 6.88 -19.18
N GLU A 342 -15.03 8.01 -19.76
CA GLU A 342 -15.74 8.08 -21.04
C GLU A 342 -14.77 7.79 -22.20
N THR A 343 -13.67 8.52 -22.25
CA THR A 343 -12.66 8.43 -23.31
C THR A 343 -11.66 7.30 -23.08
N GLY A 344 -11.48 6.86 -21.84
CA GLY A 344 -10.45 5.90 -21.44
C GLY A 344 -9.03 6.46 -21.48
N THR A 345 -8.88 7.78 -21.35
CA THR A 345 -7.58 8.46 -21.44
C THR A 345 -6.99 8.75 -20.06
N PHE A 346 -5.68 8.55 -19.94
CA PHE A 346 -4.95 8.83 -18.70
C PHE A 346 -4.25 10.20 -18.76
N GLU A 347 -4.33 10.91 -17.65
CA GLU A 347 -3.48 12.03 -17.28
C GLU A 347 -2.51 11.54 -16.18
N VAL A 348 -1.21 11.74 -16.36
CA VAL A 348 -0.18 11.23 -15.44
C VAL A 348 0.67 12.36 -14.91
N ASP A 349 1.23 12.16 -13.71
CA ASP A 349 2.07 13.17 -13.04
C ASP A 349 1.33 14.50 -12.88
N ILE A 350 0.13 14.44 -12.26
CA ILE A 350 -0.77 15.59 -12.01
C ILE A 350 0.10 16.79 -11.57
N PRO A 351 0.10 17.90 -12.34
CA PRO A 351 1.06 18.99 -12.17
C PRO A 351 1.19 19.53 -10.73
N ALA A 352 0.07 19.72 -10.03
CA ALA A 352 0.07 20.15 -8.63
C ALA A 352 0.78 19.19 -7.66
N LEU A 353 0.96 17.92 -8.05
CA LEU A 353 1.67 16.89 -7.29
C LEU A 353 3.12 16.69 -7.74
N GLN A 354 3.63 17.50 -8.67
CA GLN A 354 5.08 17.52 -8.95
C GLN A 354 5.89 17.94 -7.72
N VAL A 355 5.24 18.64 -6.77
CA VAL A 355 5.76 19.01 -5.44
C VAL A 355 5.69 17.84 -4.43
N PHE A 356 5.39 16.60 -4.83
CA PHE A 356 5.78 15.41 -4.05
C PHE A 356 7.31 15.28 -4.10
N VAL A 357 8.01 16.18 -3.40
CA VAL A 357 9.47 16.43 -3.47
C VAL A 357 10.30 15.17 -3.24
N ASN A 358 9.71 14.12 -2.66
CA ASN A 358 10.39 12.86 -2.35
C ASN A 358 9.69 11.59 -2.86
N ARG A 359 8.59 11.70 -3.65
CA ARG A 359 7.79 10.55 -4.13
C ARG A 359 7.65 9.46 -3.05
N ARG A 360 7.20 9.84 -1.87
CA ARG A 360 7.08 8.89 -0.75
C ARG A 360 5.88 7.99 -0.99
N GLN A 361 6.00 6.74 -0.57
CA GLN A 361 4.93 5.74 -0.67
C GLN A 361 3.60 6.32 -0.22
N VAL A 362 2.59 6.14 -1.06
CA VAL A 362 1.20 6.52 -0.80
C VAL A 362 0.45 5.25 -0.47
N GLY A 363 -0.24 5.24 0.67
CA GLY A 363 -1.01 4.12 1.14
C GLY A 363 -2.45 4.11 0.66
N ASP A 364 -3.08 5.28 0.48
CA ASP A 364 -4.46 5.39 0.01
C ASP A 364 -4.79 6.75 -0.61
N VAL A 365 -5.92 6.78 -1.34
CA VAL A 365 -6.51 8.00 -1.93
C VAL A 365 -8.01 8.00 -1.74
N VAL A 366 -8.58 9.11 -1.27
CA VAL A 366 -10.04 9.32 -1.17
C VAL A 366 -10.44 10.65 -1.80
N SER A 367 -11.71 10.78 -2.20
CA SER A 367 -12.32 12.03 -2.67
C SER A 367 -13.45 12.43 -1.74
N THR A 368 -13.49 13.70 -1.35
CA THR A 368 -14.64 14.31 -0.65
C THR A 368 -15.73 14.76 -1.61
N ASN A 369 -16.90 15.13 -1.09
CA ASN A 369 -18.05 15.61 -1.85
C ASN A 369 -17.80 16.92 -2.60
N ASP A 370 -16.98 17.81 -2.02
CA ASP A 370 -16.51 19.03 -2.70
C ASP A 370 -15.44 18.74 -3.76
N GLY A 371 -15.06 17.47 -3.92
CA GLY A 371 -14.08 16.97 -4.87
C GLY A 371 -12.64 17.07 -4.42
N THR A 372 -12.31 17.52 -3.22
CA THR A 372 -10.92 17.47 -2.72
C THR A 372 -10.41 16.02 -2.70
N LEU A 373 -9.26 15.77 -3.32
CA LEU A 373 -8.57 14.49 -3.23
C LEU A 373 -7.59 14.52 -2.07
N VAL A 374 -7.58 13.46 -1.25
CA VAL A 374 -6.66 13.33 -0.12
C VAL A 374 -5.83 12.07 -0.29
N PHE A 375 -4.51 12.25 -0.32
CA PHE A 375 -3.52 11.19 -0.44
C PHE A 375 -2.84 10.98 0.91
N ALA A 376 -2.77 9.73 1.38
CA ALA A 376 -2.07 9.37 2.60
C ALA A 376 -0.68 8.84 2.31
N GLU A 377 0.37 9.43 2.88
CA GLU A 377 1.70 8.80 2.87
C GLU A 377 1.73 7.61 3.84
N SER A 378 2.39 6.52 3.44
CA SER A 378 2.53 5.30 4.25
C SER A 378 3.91 5.12 4.89
N ASN A 379 4.80 6.11 4.74
CA ASN A 379 6.16 6.04 5.28
C ASN A 379 6.24 6.58 6.72
N ARG A 380 7.37 6.39 7.38
CA ARG A 380 7.64 6.82 8.76
C ARG A 380 7.33 8.31 8.98
N VAL A 381 7.63 9.20 8.03
CA VAL A 381 7.37 10.65 8.17
C VAL A 381 6.14 11.08 7.38
N ALA A 382 5.08 10.28 7.47
CA ALA A 382 3.88 10.44 6.67
C ALA A 382 3.11 11.74 6.94
N ASN A 383 2.61 12.30 5.85
CA ASN A 383 1.73 13.46 5.78
C ASN A 383 0.46 13.09 5.01
N LEU A 384 -0.54 13.97 5.07
CA LEU A 384 -1.65 13.96 4.14
C LEU A 384 -1.42 15.04 3.09
N HIS A 385 -1.66 14.72 1.82
CA HIS A 385 -1.61 15.69 0.73
C HIS A 385 -3.02 15.91 0.21
N LEU A 386 -3.43 17.16 0.18
CA LEU A 386 -4.73 17.57 -0.30
C LEU A 386 -4.56 18.24 -1.66
N LEU A 387 -5.32 17.76 -2.61
CA LEU A 387 -5.48 18.36 -3.92
C LEU A 387 -6.87 18.93 -4.02
N LYS A 388 -6.95 20.25 -4.10
CA LYS A 388 -8.21 20.98 -4.24
C LYS A 388 -8.42 21.40 -5.70
N PRO A 389 -9.67 21.43 -6.17
CA PRO A 389 -10.01 22.03 -7.46
C PRO A 389 -9.69 23.52 -7.40
N GLY A 390 -9.01 24.04 -8.43
CA GLY A 390 -8.63 25.45 -8.44
C GLY A 390 -8.22 25.94 -9.82
N GLU A 391 -8.04 27.26 -9.93
CA GLU A 391 -7.43 27.86 -11.11
C GLU A 391 -6.00 27.32 -11.30
N PRO A 392 -5.57 27.03 -12.54
CA PRO A 392 -4.18 26.66 -12.82
C PRO A 392 -3.21 27.66 -12.22
N ALA A 393 -2.16 27.16 -11.58
CA ALA A 393 -1.09 28.03 -11.09
C ALA A 393 -0.48 28.82 -12.28
N GLU A 394 -0.01 30.05 -12.06
CA GLU A 394 0.48 30.89 -13.17
C GLU A 394 1.59 30.22 -13.99
N TRP A 395 2.40 29.37 -13.35
CA TRP A 395 3.45 28.63 -14.02
C TRP A 395 2.90 27.59 -15.02
N GLU A 396 1.76 26.95 -14.73
CA GLU A 396 1.07 26.04 -15.65
C GLU A 396 0.52 26.78 -16.88
N LYS A 397 0.12 28.05 -16.72
CA LYS A 397 -0.26 28.93 -17.84
C LYS A 397 0.94 29.26 -18.73
N SER A 398 2.14 29.30 -18.16
CA SER A 398 3.38 29.63 -18.86
C SER A 398 4.16 28.42 -19.39
N GLY A 399 3.88 27.21 -18.88
CA GLY A 399 4.66 25.99 -19.15
C GLY A 399 6.07 25.98 -18.54
N VAL A 400 6.41 26.98 -17.71
CA VAL A 400 7.72 27.15 -17.07
C VAL A 400 7.53 26.97 -15.57
N LEU A 401 8.07 25.90 -15.01
CA LEU A 401 8.10 25.70 -13.55
C LEU A 401 8.74 26.92 -12.87
N PRO A 402 8.21 27.42 -11.74
CA PRO A 402 8.95 28.36 -10.93
C PRO A 402 10.26 27.68 -10.53
N GLU A 403 11.38 28.40 -10.57
CA GLU A 403 12.59 27.93 -9.90
C GLU A 403 12.26 27.82 -8.41
N GLU A 404 12.00 26.60 -7.93
CA GLU A 404 12.04 26.36 -6.51
C GLU A 404 13.48 26.58 -6.06
N ASN A 405 13.69 27.62 -5.25
CA ASN A 405 14.92 27.78 -4.51
C ASN A 405 14.74 27.03 -3.18
N PRO A 406 15.22 25.77 -3.04
CA PRO A 406 14.99 24.94 -1.85
C PRO A 406 15.53 25.53 -0.54
N GLN A 407 16.16 26.71 -0.58
CA GLN A 407 16.63 27.45 0.57
C GLN A 407 15.60 28.40 1.20
N GLU A 408 14.57 28.85 0.48
CA GLU A 408 13.67 29.91 0.98
C GLU A 408 12.66 29.44 2.05
N SER A 409 12.28 28.16 2.06
CA SER A 409 11.30 27.62 3.03
C SER A 409 11.91 27.23 4.39
N ARG A 410 13.23 27.33 4.55
CA ARG A 410 13.84 27.22 5.88
C ARG A 410 13.63 28.54 6.61
N VAL A 411 12.55 28.62 7.39
CA VAL A 411 12.50 29.48 8.59
C VAL A 411 13.87 29.37 9.24
N LYS A 412 14.57 30.50 9.39
CA LYS A 412 15.92 30.58 9.98
C LYS A 412 15.96 29.79 11.30
N GLN A 413 16.29 28.50 11.22
CA GLN A 413 16.85 27.80 12.35
C GLN A 413 18.11 28.59 12.70
N VAL A 414 18.15 29.02 13.95
CA VAL A 414 19.25 29.75 14.57
C VAL A 414 20.57 29.14 14.08
N GLU A 415 21.41 30.01 13.53
CA GLU A 415 22.70 29.70 12.89
C GLU A 415 23.75 29.21 13.89
N GLU A 416 23.49 28.14 14.64
CA GLU A 416 24.48 27.64 15.61
C GLU A 416 25.16 26.33 15.22
N ASP A 417 24.88 25.75 14.04
CA ASP A 417 25.57 24.54 13.59
C ASP A 417 25.76 24.42 12.07
N ARG A 418 25.92 25.54 11.36
CA ARG A 418 26.34 25.50 9.94
C ARG A 418 27.86 25.48 9.84
N PHE A 419 28.36 24.40 9.25
CA PHE A 419 29.75 24.27 8.80
C PHE A 419 30.08 25.40 7.82
N ASP A 420 30.87 26.38 8.27
CA ASP A 420 31.13 27.63 7.56
C ASP A 420 32.28 27.48 6.54
N GLY A 421 32.07 26.65 5.52
CA GLY A 421 33.15 26.36 4.59
C GLY A 421 32.84 25.40 3.44
N HIS A 422 31.84 25.69 2.60
CA HIS A 422 31.84 25.08 1.27
C HIS A 422 32.85 25.81 0.37
N LYS A 423 34.07 25.27 0.30
CA LYS A 423 34.89 25.44 -0.90
C LYS A 423 34.15 24.75 -2.05
N LYS A 424 34.10 25.41 -3.21
CA LYS A 424 33.57 24.86 -4.46
C LYS A 424 34.09 23.42 -4.65
N LEU A 425 33.19 22.44 -4.62
CA LEU A 425 33.54 21.03 -4.85
C LEU A 425 33.81 20.87 -6.36
N GLU A 426 35.07 20.67 -6.71
CA GLU A 426 35.45 20.21 -8.04
C GLU A 426 35.24 18.70 -8.07
N VAL A 427 34.35 18.24 -8.96
CA VAL A 427 34.00 16.82 -9.10
C VAL A 427 34.71 16.29 -10.34
N GLU A 428 35.49 15.23 -10.15
CA GLU A 428 36.05 14.43 -11.24
C GLU A 428 35.29 13.11 -11.37
N VAL A 429 34.99 12.73 -12.61
CA VAL A 429 34.20 11.52 -12.93
C VAL A 429 35.11 10.48 -13.57
N PHE A 430 35.18 9.30 -12.96
CA PHE A 430 35.94 8.16 -13.45
C PHE A 430 34.98 7.04 -13.86
N PRO A 431 34.64 6.89 -15.15
CA PRO A 431 33.76 5.80 -15.59
C PRO A 431 34.49 4.45 -15.48
N ILE A 432 33.81 3.45 -14.92
CA ILE A 432 34.31 2.07 -14.88
C ILE A 432 34.34 1.54 -16.33
N PRO A 433 35.44 0.91 -16.79
CA PRO A 433 35.50 0.32 -18.12
C PRO A 433 34.41 -0.74 -18.32
N SER A 434 33.69 -0.69 -19.44
CA SER A 434 32.60 -1.63 -19.77
C SER A 434 33.03 -3.10 -19.75
N SER A 435 34.31 -3.38 -19.99
CA SER A 435 34.89 -4.72 -19.87
C SER A 435 34.83 -5.31 -18.45
N MET A 436 34.69 -4.47 -17.42
CA MET A 436 34.71 -4.88 -16.01
C MET A 436 33.30 -4.99 -15.38
N HIS A 437 32.25 -4.48 -16.04
CA HIS A 437 30.87 -4.51 -15.51
C HIS A 437 29.80 -4.94 -16.53
N GLY A 438 30.14 -5.04 -17.82
CA GLY A 438 29.23 -5.54 -18.86
C GLY A 438 27.95 -4.72 -19.04
N GLY A 439 27.96 -3.43 -18.65
CA GLY A 439 26.77 -2.58 -18.64
C GLY A 439 25.89 -2.71 -17.38
N SER A 440 26.29 -3.51 -16.39
CA SER A 440 25.62 -3.62 -15.09
C SER A 440 26.17 -2.60 -14.07
N GLY A 441 25.60 -2.57 -12.87
CA GLY A 441 25.98 -1.67 -11.78
C GLY A 441 27.19 -2.14 -10.96
N TYR A 442 27.37 -1.53 -9.79
CA TYR A 442 28.33 -1.94 -8.77
C TYR A 442 27.60 -2.20 -7.44
N THR A 443 28.17 -3.08 -6.61
CA THR A 443 27.54 -3.58 -5.37
C THR A 443 28.11 -2.95 -4.10
N ALA A 444 29.35 -2.44 -4.17
CA ALA A 444 30.02 -1.78 -3.06
C ALA A 444 31.10 -0.81 -3.57
N VAL A 445 31.34 0.26 -2.80
CA VAL A 445 32.46 1.20 -3.01
C VAL A 445 33.17 1.44 -1.67
N GLN A 446 34.49 1.36 -1.67
CA GLN A 446 35.31 1.64 -0.49
C GLN A 446 36.57 2.41 -0.90
N MET A 447 36.91 3.45 -0.16
CA MET A 447 38.23 4.09 -0.23
C MET A 447 39.11 3.54 0.89
N ASP A 448 40.34 3.14 0.58
CA ASP A 448 41.29 2.63 1.58
C ASP A 448 42.40 3.65 1.87
N ARG A 449 43.22 3.37 2.88
CA ARG A 449 44.35 4.21 3.34
C ARG A 449 45.43 4.41 2.28
N ASP A 450 45.45 3.58 1.24
CA ASP A 450 46.34 3.75 0.08
C ASP A 450 45.88 4.86 -0.88
N GLY A 451 44.72 5.47 -0.61
CA GLY A 451 44.13 6.53 -1.42
C GLY A 451 43.45 6.02 -2.69
N LYS A 452 43.26 4.70 -2.82
CA LYS A 452 42.59 4.07 -3.95
C LYS A 452 41.15 3.74 -3.63
N VAL A 453 40.34 3.62 -4.69
CA VAL A 453 38.93 3.30 -4.59
C VAL A 453 38.72 1.88 -5.10
N TYR A 454 38.08 1.05 -4.30
CA TYR A 454 37.78 -0.34 -4.57
C TYR A 454 36.29 -0.48 -4.82
N ILE A 455 35.92 -1.10 -5.93
CA ILE A 455 34.54 -1.23 -6.39
C ILE A 455 34.26 -2.69 -6.74
N GLY A 456 33.25 -3.27 -6.09
CA GLY A 456 32.70 -4.56 -6.50
C GLY A 456 31.77 -4.36 -7.69
N THR A 457 32.11 -4.90 -8.86
CA THR A 457 31.25 -4.79 -10.04
C THR A 457 30.19 -5.88 -10.05
N ALA A 458 29.06 -5.63 -10.72
CA ALA A 458 28.17 -6.68 -11.18
C ALA A 458 28.43 -6.95 -12.67
N TYR A 459 28.29 -8.20 -13.12
CA TYR A 459 28.39 -8.54 -14.53
C TYR A 459 27.36 -9.63 -14.86
N TYR A 460 26.39 -9.33 -15.73
CA TYR A 460 25.38 -10.32 -16.13
C TYR A 460 25.99 -11.46 -16.95
N GLY A 461 25.79 -12.71 -16.50
CA GLY A 461 26.28 -13.90 -17.20
C GLY A 461 27.79 -14.16 -17.06
N LYS A 462 28.48 -13.42 -16.18
CA LYS A 462 29.88 -13.65 -15.79
C LYS A 462 30.04 -13.46 -14.28
N HIS A 463 31.26 -13.67 -13.79
CA HIS A 463 31.59 -13.39 -12.39
C HIS A 463 31.74 -11.88 -12.17
N ALA A 464 31.31 -11.43 -10.98
CA ALA A 464 31.62 -10.10 -10.45
C ALA A 464 33.14 -9.97 -10.21
N GLU A 465 33.70 -8.80 -10.48
CA GLU A 465 35.12 -8.51 -10.25
C GLU A 465 35.27 -7.47 -9.15
N LEU A 466 36.31 -7.61 -8.33
CA LEU A 466 36.77 -6.51 -7.50
C LEU A 466 37.70 -5.65 -8.36
N THR A 467 37.33 -4.40 -8.58
CA THR A 467 38.11 -3.46 -9.38
C THR A 467 38.67 -2.36 -8.50
N GLN A 468 39.81 -1.83 -8.90
CA GLN A 468 40.50 -0.75 -8.23
C GLN A 468 40.70 0.41 -9.18
N LEU A 469 40.28 1.61 -8.76
CA LEU A 469 40.63 2.89 -9.34
C LEU A 469 41.77 3.52 -8.53
N ASP A 470 42.80 3.99 -9.23
CA ASP A 470 43.75 4.95 -8.69
C ASP A 470 43.34 6.38 -9.16
N PRO A 471 42.74 7.20 -8.27
CA PRO A 471 42.26 8.52 -8.64
C PRO A 471 43.37 9.46 -9.11
N LYS A 472 44.63 9.24 -8.70
CA LYS A 472 45.76 10.10 -9.10
C LYS A 472 46.16 9.88 -10.56
N THR A 473 45.89 8.69 -11.09
CA THR A 473 46.29 8.30 -12.45
C THR A 473 45.10 8.04 -13.37
N ALA A 474 43.88 8.07 -12.83
CA ALA A 474 42.64 7.69 -13.52
C ALA A 474 42.67 6.25 -14.08
N GLN A 475 43.53 5.38 -13.54
CA GLN A 475 43.71 4.02 -14.04
C GLN A 475 42.84 3.03 -13.27
N TRP A 476 42.18 2.15 -14.03
CA TRP A 476 41.42 1.02 -13.52
C TRP A 476 42.21 -0.27 -13.66
N ARG A 477 42.09 -1.16 -12.67
CA ARG A 477 42.55 -2.55 -12.78
C ARG A 477 41.57 -3.51 -12.10
N SER A 478 41.46 -4.72 -12.63
CA SER A 478 40.81 -5.84 -11.95
C SER A 478 41.79 -6.46 -10.95
N LEU A 479 41.30 -6.95 -9.81
CA LEU A 479 42.09 -7.52 -8.72
C LEU A 479 41.97 -9.04 -8.62
#